data_AF-A0A1Q3DIF8-F1
#
_entry.id   AF-A0A1Q3DIF8-F1
#
_cell.length_a   1.000
_cell.length_b   1.000
_cell.length_c   1.000
_cell.angle_alpha   90.00
_cell.angle_beta   90.00
_cell.angle_gamma   90.00
#
_symmetry.space_group_name_H-M   'P 1'
#
loop_
_entity.id
_entity.type
_entity.pdbx_description
1 polymer ?
#
loop_
_entity_poly.entity_id
_entity_poly.type
_entity_poly.pdbx_seq_one_letter_code
_entity_poly.pdbx_strand_id
1 'polypeptide(L)'
;MVATWDDSDPSSSEEESDEEVANIAFMAIEEEEEDEVNFSFDELQDAYENLFHEYKNVCLKNKSLKKNAISMSKEIENLKNENSYHKNEIDILNVSLKLSNDFEEENKRLKLEIDALKKTFSKFSNSSDKLDNLLGLQRCVFDKAGLGYEEMNNVKHLNNFFVKKVEPKISCNYCGRLGHISTSCFHKKNIGKTKKVWIPKGTTLTNPQGPKFI
;
A
#
# COMPACT_ATOMS: atom_id res chain seq x y z
N MET A 1 -31.19 9.89 34.24
CA MET A 1 -32.51 9.21 34.15
C MET A 1 -32.25 7.77 34.57
N VAL A 2 -32.45 7.44 35.86
CA VAL A 2 -33.65 6.76 36.42
C VAL A 2 -33.76 5.34 35.84
N ALA A 3 -33.73 4.23 36.58
CA ALA A 3 -33.82 3.93 38.02
C ALA A 3 -32.88 2.70 38.30
N THR A 4 -32.01 2.65 39.32
CA THR A 4 -32.28 2.30 40.73
C THR A 4 -33.36 1.24 40.90
N TRP A 5 -32.98 0.02 41.30
CA TRP A 5 -33.59 -0.70 42.41
C TRP A 5 -32.51 -1.57 43.06
N ASP A 6 -32.14 -1.08 44.23
CA ASP A 6 -31.34 -1.67 45.28
C ASP A 6 -32.38 -2.17 46.29
N ASP A 7 -32.30 -3.43 46.73
CA ASP A 7 -32.88 -3.82 48.01
C ASP A 7 -32.15 -5.04 48.59
N SER A 8 -31.14 -4.73 49.40
CA SER A 8 -30.97 -5.15 50.81
C SER A 8 -31.08 -6.66 51.16
N ASP A 9 -29.90 -7.24 51.43
CA ASP A 9 -29.44 -7.97 52.64
C ASP A 9 -30.45 -8.38 53.75
N PRO A 10 -30.06 -9.19 54.76
CA PRO A 10 -29.16 -10.35 54.84
C PRO A 10 -29.82 -11.51 55.63
N SER A 11 -29.55 -12.79 55.33
CA SER A 11 -29.81 -13.82 56.36
C SER A 11 -28.94 -15.06 56.20
N SER A 12 -28.02 -15.17 57.15
CA SER A 12 -27.49 -16.43 57.64
C SER A 12 -28.62 -17.20 58.33
N SER A 13 -28.83 -18.47 57.97
CA SER A 13 -29.43 -19.50 58.83
C SER A 13 -29.15 -20.84 58.13
N GLU A 14 -28.12 -21.54 58.58
CA GLU A 14 -28.25 -22.71 59.47
C GLU A 14 -28.71 -23.94 58.69
N GLU A 15 -27.86 -24.96 58.73
CA GLU A 15 -28.19 -26.29 58.26
C GLU A 15 -29.41 -26.79 59.04
N GLU A 16 -30.60 -26.66 58.44
CA GLU A 16 -31.73 -27.49 58.81
C GLU A 16 -31.84 -28.60 57.78
N SER A 17 -31.51 -29.78 58.26
CA SER A 17 -31.71 -31.08 57.64
C SER A 17 -33.20 -31.31 57.39
N ASP A 18 -33.74 -30.68 56.37
CA ASP A 18 -35.05 -31.05 55.87
C ASP A 18 -34.85 -32.25 54.96
N GLU A 19 -35.04 -33.41 55.58
CA GLU A 19 -35.26 -34.70 54.98
C GLU A 19 -36.26 -34.51 53.82
N GLU A 20 -35.73 -34.40 52.59
CA GLU A 20 -36.54 -34.36 51.37
C GLU A 20 -37.25 -35.71 51.23
N VAL A 21 -38.35 -35.87 51.96
CA VAL A 21 -39.29 -36.97 51.78
C VAL A 21 -39.89 -36.74 50.41
N ALA A 22 -39.43 -37.54 49.45
CA ALA A 22 -40.04 -37.64 48.14
C ALA A 22 -41.51 -38.00 48.33
N ASN A 23 -42.40 -37.02 48.22
CA ASN A 23 -43.83 -37.24 48.10
C ASN A 23 -44.08 -37.85 46.72
N ILE A 24 -43.86 -39.16 46.61
CA ILE A 24 -44.35 -39.97 45.51
C ILE A 24 -45.88 -39.90 45.62
N ALA A 25 -46.48 -39.02 44.83
CA ALA A 25 -47.91 -38.95 44.70
C ALA A 25 -48.40 -40.32 44.19
N PHE A 26 -49.03 -41.09 45.09
CA PHE A 26 -49.81 -42.26 44.72
C PHE A 26 -51.02 -41.77 43.92
N MET A 27 -50.89 -41.70 42.59
CA MET A 27 -52.06 -41.69 41.74
C MET A 27 -52.75 -43.04 41.94
N ALA A 28 -53.98 -43.01 42.47
CA ALA A 28 -54.81 -44.20 42.56
C ALA A 28 -54.91 -44.78 41.14
N ILE A 29 -54.34 -45.98 40.96
CA ILE A 29 -54.53 -46.77 39.75
C ILE A 29 -55.95 -47.30 39.90
N GLU A 30 -56.92 -46.61 39.29
CA GLU A 30 -58.17 -47.28 38.96
C GLU A 30 -57.76 -48.48 38.09
N GLU A 31 -58.02 -49.70 38.57
CA GLU A 31 -57.88 -50.93 37.79
C GLU A 31 -58.88 -50.87 36.63
N GLU A 32 -58.62 -50.00 35.64
CA GLU A 32 -59.02 -50.30 34.28
C GLU A 32 -58.37 -51.64 33.97
N GLU A 33 -59.19 -52.63 33.60
CA GLU A 33 -58.69 -53.91 33.11
C GLU A 33 -57.83 -53.65 31.88
N GLU A 34 -56.55 -53.36 32.10
CA GLU A 34 -55.53 -53.39 31.08
C GLU A 34 -55.53 -54.83 30.57
N ASP A 35 -55.90 -55.02 29.30
CA ASP A 35 -55.76 -56.30 28.60
C ASP A 35 -54.31 -56.80 28.82
N GLU A 36 -54.13 -57.68 29.80
CA GLU A 36 -52.83 -58.14 30.26
C GLU A 36 -52.27 -59.10 29.20
N VAL A 37 -51.63 -58.52 28.17
CA VAL A 37 -51.01 -59.27 27.08
C VAL A 37 -49.81 -60.02 27.65
N ASN A 38 -50.06 -61.26 28.10
CA ASN A 38 -49.05 -62.16 28.64
C ASN A 38 -48.12 -62.66 27.52
N PHE A 39 -47.07 -61.90 27.23
CA PHE A 39 -45.99 -62.35 26.36
C PHE A 39 -45.28 -63.56 26.95
N SER A 40 -44.97 -64.54 26.11
CA SER A 40 -44.09 -65.64 26.50
C SER A 40 -42.67 -65.12 26.75
N PHE A 41 -41.96 -65.71 27.71
CA PHE A 41 -40.54 -65.39 27.96
C PHE A 41 -39.69 -65.55 26.68
N ASP A 42 -39.99 -66.57 25.87
CA ASP A 42 -39.28 -66.82 24.60
C ASP A 42 -39.51 -65.68 23.59
N GLU A 43 -40.74 -65.14 23.51
CA GLU A 43 -41.06 -64.00 22.62
C GLU A 43 -40.31 -62.73 23.05
N LEU A 44 -40.21 -62.49 24.36
CA LEU A 44 -39.48 -61.36 24.90
C LEU A 44 -37.98 -61.48 24.62
N GLN A 45 -37.43 -62.69 24.74
CA GLN A 45 -36.02 -62.95 24.46
C GLN A 45 -35.69 -62.73 22.98
N ASP A 46 -36.51 -63.24 22.06
CA ASP A 46 -36.36 -63.02 20.62
C ASP A 46 -36.45 -61.53 20.26
N ALA A 47 -37.40 -60.79 20.85
CA ALA A 47 -37.53 -59.35 20.63
C ALA A 47 -36.28 -58.58 21.11
N TYR A 48 -35.73 -58.94 22.27
CA TYR A 48 -34.50 -58.34 22.80
C TYR A 48 -33.28 -58.61 21.91
N GLU A 49 -33.10 -59.84 21.44
CA GLU A 49 -31.98 -60.18 20.55
C GLU A 49 -32.05 -59.42 19.22
N ASN A 50 -33.24 -59.32 18.63
CA ASN A 50 -33.47 -58.52 17.43
C ASN A 50 -33.13 -57.05 17.67
N LEU A 51 -33.62 -56.47 18.77
CA LEU A 51 -33.33 -55.08 19.15
C LEU A 51 -31.82 -54.85 19.36
N PHE A 52 -31.13 -55.77 20.02
CA PHE A 52 -29.70 -55.68 20.26
C PHE A 52 -28.90 -55.77 18.95
N HIS A 53 -29.32 -56.62 18.02
CA HIS A 53 -28.70 -56.73 16.70
C HIS A 53 -28.88 -55.43 15.89
N GLU A 54 -30.08 -54.85 15.89
CA GLU A 54 -30.34 -53.54 15.26
C GLU A 54 -29.51 -52.43 15.89
N TYR A 55 -29.45 -52.37 17.23
CA TYR A 55 -28.61 -51.41 17.95
C TYR A 55 -27.14 -51.50 17.51
N LYS A 56 -26.58 -52.72 17.44
CA LYS A 56 -25.20 -52.94 16.99
C LYS A 56 -24.99 -52.42 15.56
N ASN A 57 -25.95 -52.66 14.66
CA ASN A 57 -25.89 -52.15 13.29
C ASN A 57 -25.94 -50.62 13.23
N VAL A 58 -26.79 -49.98 14.04
CA VAL A 58 -26.85 -48.52 14.16
C VAL A 58 -25.52 -47.96 14.69
N CYS A 59 -24.89 -48.60 15.68
CA CYS A 59 -23.59 -48.17 16.19
C CYS A 59 -22.50 -48.21 15.10
N LEU A 60 -22.50 -49.23 14.25
CA LEU A 60 -21.55 -49.33 13.13
C LEU A 60 -21.78 -48.22 12.10
N LYS A 61 -23.04 -47.95 11.73
CA LYS A 61 -23.41 -46.84 10.84
C LYS A 61 -22.98 -45.49 11.43
N ASN A 62 -23.21 -45.26 12.72
CA ASN A 62 -22.79 -44.02 13.39
C ASN A 62 -21.27 -43.83 13.36
N LYS A 63 -20.49 -44.91 13.55
CA LYS A 63 -19.02 -44.86 13.40
C LYS A 63 -18.59 -44.47 11.99
N SER A 64 -19.25 -44.94 10.94
CA SER A 64 -18.92 -44.54 9.56
C SER A 64 -19.30 -43.09 9.30
N LEU A 65 -20.49 -42.65 9.73
CA LEU A 65 -20.95 -41.28 9.59
C LEU A 65 -20.03 -40.28 10.30
N LYS A 66 -19.53 -40.60 11.50
CA LYS A 66 -18.53 -39.77 12.19
C LYS A 66 -17.25 -39.60 11.38
N LYS A 67 -16.75 -40.66 10.74
CA LYS A 67 -15.57 -40.56 9.86
C LYS A 67 -15.85 -39.67 8.66
N ASN A 68 -17.00 -39.84 8.02
CA ASN A 68 -17.41 -39.03 6.88
C ASN A 68 -17.55 -37.55 7.27
N ALA A 69 -18.16 -37.26 8.42
CA ALA A 69 -18.29 -35.90 8.94
C ALA A 69 -16.92 -35.22 9.13
N ILE A 70 -15.96 -35.91 9.76
CA ILE A 70 -14.58 -35.39 9.91
C ILE A 70 -13.92 -35.15 8.55
N SER A 71 -14.11 -36.06 7.59
CA SER A 71 -13.57 -35.90 6.23
C SER A 71 -14.15 -34.66 5.54
N MET A 72 -15.47 -34.51 5.56
CA MET A 72 -16.17 -33.37 4.96
C MET A 72 -15.78 -32.05 5.62
N SER A 73 -15.60 -32.01 6.95
CA SER A 73 -15.14 -30.80 7.64
C SER A 73 -13.76 -30.36 7.16
N LYS A 74 -12.83 -31.28 6.91
CA LYS A 74 -11.50 -30.96 6.35
C LYS A 74 -11.59 -30.41 4.94
N GLU A 75 -12.45 -30.99 4.11
CA GLU A 75 -12.66 -30.53 2.73
C GLU A 75 -13.25 -29.11 2.69
N ILE A 76 -14.22 -28.80 3.57
CA ILE A 76 -14.77 -27.45 3.73
C ILE A 76 -13.68 -26.46 4.15
N GLU A 77 -12.80 -26.83 5.08
CA GLU A 77 -11.68 -25.97 5.51
C GLU A 77 -10.71 -25.68 4.36
N ASN A 78 -10.36 -26.70 3.56
CA ASN A 78 -9.52 -26.53 2.37
C ASN A 78 -10.17 -25.59 1.34
N LEU A 79 -11.43 -25.82 1.00
CA LEU A 79 -12.18 -24.97 0.06
C LEU A 79 -12.33 -23.54 0.56
N LYS A 80 -12.46 -23.34 1.88
CA LYS A 80 -12.48 -22.00 2.49
C LYS A 80 -11.15 -21.28 2.30
N ASN A 81 -10.03 -21.99 2.46
CA ASN A 81 -8.70 -21.44 2.23
C ASN A 81 -8.49 -21.08 0.76
N GLU A 82 -8.89 -21.95 -0.18
CA GLU A 82 -8.82 -21.68 -1.63
C GLU A 82 -9.69 -20.48 -2.03
N ASN A 83 -10.93 -20.40 -1.52
CA ASN A 83 -11.78 -19.22 -1.74
C ASN A 83 -11.15 -17.94 -1.21
N SER A 84 -10.46 -17.99 -0.07
CA SER A 84 -9.77 -16.82 0.47
C SER A 84 -8.61 -16.37 -0.44
N TYR A 85 -7.89 -17.33 -1.03
CA TYR A 85 -6.82 -17.07 -1.98
C TYR A 85 -7.35 -16.42 -3.26
N HIS A 86 -8.38 -17.01 -3.88
CA HIS A 86 -8.98 -16.46 -5.10
C HIS A 86 -9.60 -15.09 -4.89
N LYS A 87 -10.17 -14.83 -3.71
CA LYS A 87 -10.67 -13.49 -3.36
C LYS A 87 -9.55 -12.44 -3.38
N ASN A 88 -8.39 -12.75 -2.79
CA ASN A 88 -7.23 -11.85 -2.81
C ASN A 88 -6.71 -11.63 -4.23
N GLU A 89 -6.68 -12.69 -5.05
CA GLU A 89 -6.24 -12.60 -6.45
C GLU A 89 -7.16 -11.70 -7.29
N ILE A 90 -8.48 -11.80 -7.09
CA ILE A 90 -9.46 -10.90 -7.71
C ILE A 90 -9.23 -9.45 -7.29
N ASP A 91 -8.95 -9.18 -6.01
CA ASP A 91 -8.69 -7.82 -5.53
C ASP A 91 -7.42 -7.23 -6.17
N ILE A 92 -6.35 -8.02 -6.33
CA ILE A 92 -5.11 -7.61 -7.01
C ILE A 92 -5.39 -7.30 -8.49
N LEU A 93 -6.15 -8.15 -9.17
CA LEU A 93 -6.53 -7.95 -10.57
C LEU A 93 -7.39 -6.68 -10.75
N ASN A 94 -8.32 -6.42 -9.84
CA ASN A 94 -9.15 -5.22 -9.86
C ASN A 94 -8.31 -3.93 -9.71
N VAL A 95 -7.32 -3.93 -8.80
CA VAL A 95 -6.38 -2.80 -8.67
C VAL A 95 -5.57 -2.61 -9.95
N SER A 96 -5.10 -3.71 -10.55
CA SER A 96 -4.32 -3.69 -11.78
C SER A 96 -5.13 -3.16 -12.97
N LEU A 97 -6.40 -3.58 -13.08
CA LEU A 97 -7.33 -3.11 -14.11
C LEU A 97 -7.58 -1.60 -13.97
N LYS A 98 -7.79 -1.11 -12.74
CA LYS A 98 -7.97 0.32 -12.48
C LYS A 98 -6.76 1.14 -12.95
N LEU A 99 -5.56 0.70 -12.59
CA LEU A 99 -4.32 1.36 -13.03
C LEU A 99 -4.16 1.36 -14.55
N SER A 100 -4.54 0.27 -15.22
CA SER A 100 -4.53 0.17 -16.68
C SER A 100 -5.48 1.18 -17.33
N ASN A 101 -6.68 1.35 -16.78
CA ASN A 101 -7.66 2.31 -17.29
C ASN A 101 -7.16 3.75 -17.12
N ASP A 102 -6.61 4.09 -15.95
CA ASP A 102 -6.04 5.42 -15.67
C ASP A 102 -4.92 5.75 -16.69
N PHE A 103 -4.06 4.77 -17.01
CA PHE A 103 -3.00 4.92 -18.00
C PHE A 103 -3.54 5.08 -19.44
N GLU A 104 -4.64 4.40 -19.79
CA GLU A 104 -5.28 4.54 -21.10
C GLU A 104 -5.87 5.96 -21.28
N GLU A 105 -6.53 6.49 -20.26
CA GLU A 105 -7.06 7.85 -20.26
C GLU A 105 -5.95 8.90 -20.39
N GLU A 106 -4.86 8.76 -19.64
CA GLU A 106 -3.69 9.65 -19.74
C GLU A 106 -3.08 9.62 -21.15
N ASN A 107 -2.95 8.44 -21.76
CA ASN A 107 -2.44 8.32 -23.13
C ASN A 107 -3.35 9.00 -24.16
N LYS A 108 -4.68 8.94 -23.98
CA LYS A 108 -5.63 9.67 -24.84
C LYS A 108 -5.43 11.17 -24.72
N ARG A 109 -5.26 11.70 -23.50
CA ARG A 109 -4.95 13.11 -23.24
C ARG A 109 -3.64 13.54 -23.89
N LEU A 110 -2.56 12.78 -23.69
CA LEU A 110 -1.25 13.08 -24.26
C LEU A 110 -1.27 13.09 -25.79
N LYS A 111 -2.04 12.21 -26.45
CA LYS A 111 -2.21 12.23 -27.91
C LYS A 111 -2.85 13.55 -28.39
N LEU A 112 -3.90 14.01 -27.71
CA LEU A 112 -4.54 15.29 -28.03
C LEU A 112 -3.58 16.48 -27.87
N GLU A 113 -2.79 16.48 -26.79
CA GLU A 113 -1.76 17.52 -26.56
C GLU A 113 -0.68 17.50 -27.65
N ILE A 114 -0.21 16.32 -28.05
CA ILE A 114 0.77 16.17 -29.13
C ILE A 114 0.22 16.72 -30.45
N ASP A 115 -1.05 16.44 -30.78
CA ASP A 115 -1.66 16.94 -32.02
C ASP A 115 -1.84 18.46 -31.99
N ALA A 116 -2.21 19.03 -30.84
CA ALA A 116 -2.26 20.47 -30.63
C ALA A 116 -0.86 21.11 -30.77
N LEU A 117 0.17 20.52 -30.16
CA LEU A 117 1.56 20.96 -30.23
C LEU A 117 2.12 20.86 -31.66
N LYS A 118 1.82 19.79 -32.40
CA LYS A 118 2.22 19.68 -33.81
C LYS A 118 1.61 20.79 -34.66
N LYS A 119 0.35 21.16 -34.39
CA LYS A 119 -0.34 22.26 -35.08
C LYS A 119 0.24 23.62 -34.74
N THR A 120 0.68 23.86 -33.50
CA THR A 120 1.37 25.11 -33.14
C THR A 120 2.79 25.14 -33.72
N PHE A 121 3.50 24.02 -33.71
CA PHE A 121 4.84 23.90 -34.27
C PHE A 121 4.86 24.13 -35.79
N SER A 122 3.90 23.60 -36.55
CA SER A 122 3.82 23.85 -38.00
C SER A 122 3.60 25.33 -38.31
N LYS A 123 2.74 26.02 -37.54
CA LYS A 123 2.57 27.47 -37.65
C LYS A 123 3.85 28.23 -37.33
N PHE A 124 4.55 27.83 -36.26
CA PHE A 124 5.82 28.43 -35.85
C PHE A 124 6.91 28.24 -36.91
N SER A 125 7.07 27.02 -37.43
CA SER A 125 8.00 26.69 -38.52
C SER A 125 7.74 27.57 -39.75
N ASN A 126 6.48 27.64 -40.20
CA ASN A 126 6.09 28.48 -41.34
C ASN A 126 6.42 29.97 -41.10
N SER A 127 6.31 30.46 -39.87
CA SER A 127 6.72 31.84 -39.54
C SER A 127 8.23 32.02 -39.47
N SER A 128 8.97 31.01 -38.99
CA SER A 128 10.43 31.01 -38.97
C SER A 128 10.99 31.05 -40.39
N ASP A 129 10.49 30.20 -41.28
CA ASP A 129 10.95 30.16 -42.68
C ASP A 129 10.71 31.50 -43.39
N LYS A 130 9.58 32.17 -43.11
CA LYS A 130 9.30 33.51 -43.63
C LYS A 130 10.27 34.56 -43.08
N LEU A 131 10.60 34.48 -41.80
CA LEU A 131 11.56 35.38 -41.16
C LEU A 131 12.97 35.14 -41.73
N ASP A 132 13.39 33.89 -41.86
CA ASP A 132 14.70 33.53 -42.42
C ASP A 132 14.83 33.98 -43.87
N ASN A 133 13.78 33.85 -44.67
CA ASN A 133 13.74 34.41 -46.03
C ASN A 133 13.86 35.94 -46.02
N LEU A 134 13.18 36.64 -45.12
CA LEU A 134 13.28 38.10 -45.00
C LEU A 134 14.70 38.55 -44.59
N LEU A 135 15.29 37.88 -43.61
CA LEU A 135 16.64 38.16 -43.12
C LEU A 135 17.71 37.79 -44.16
N GLY A 136 17.52 36.71 -44.91
CA GLY A 136 18.40 36.32 -46.02
C GLY A 136 18.36 37.32 -47.19
N LEU A 137 17.21 37.98 -47.41
CA LEU A 137 17.06 39.05 -48.39
C LEU A 137 17.55 40.42 -47.88
N GLN A 138 17.85 40.57 -46.58
CA GLN A 138 18.36 41.81 -46.05
C GLN A 138 19.72 42.11 -46.70
N ARG A 139 19.78 43.17 -47.53
CA ARG A 139 21.03 43.69 -48.09
C ARG A 139 22.01 43.87 -46.95
N CYS A 140 23.22 43.33 -47.12
CA CYS A 140 24.32 43.57 -46.21
C CYS A 140 24.41 45.08 -45.99
N VAL A 141 24.52 45.55 -44.74
CA VAL A 141 24.52 47.00 -44.37
C VAL A 141 25.59 47.82 -45.14
N PHE A 142 26.48 47.14 -45.85
CA PHE A 142 27.55 47.70 -46.68
C PHE A 142 27.20 47.89 -48.17
N ASP A 143 26.07 47.37 -48.66
CA ASP A 143 25.62 47.58 -50.05
C ASP A 143 24.98 48.98 -50.20
N LYS A 144 25.82 50.00 -50.31
CA LYS A 144 25.46 51.42 -50.43
C LYS A 144 25.28 51.89 -51.88
N ALA A 145 25.28 50.96 -52.85
CA ALA A 145 25.05 51.29 -54.25
C ALA A 145 23.69 51.99 -54.40
N GLY A 146 23.69 53.20 -54.98
CA GLY A 146 22.50 54.06 -55.13
C GLY A 146 22.38 55.21 -54.11
N LEU A 147 23.22 55.26 -53.07
CA LEU A 147 23.34 56.42 -52.15
C LEU A 147 24.57 57.29 -52.43
N GLY A 148 25.19 57.13 -53.60
CA GLY A 148 26.36 57.91 -54.04
C GLY A 148 27.73 57.40 -53.56
N TYR A 149 27.81 56.18 -53.01
CA TYR A 149 29.07 55.52 -52.65
C TYR A 149 29.52 54.55 -53.75
N GLU A 150 30.83 54.37 -53.93
CA GLU A 150 31.42 53.42 -54.87
C GLU A 150 31.07 51.96 -54.50
N GLU A 151 30.79 51.13 -55.50
CA GLU A 151 30.49 49.70 -55.32
C GLU A 151 31.68 48.98 -54.68
N MET A 152 31.46 48.44 -53.47
CA MET A 152 32.47 47.66 -52.77
C MET A 152 32.37 46.18 -53.20
N ASN A 153 33.32 45.71 -54.00
CA ASN A 153 33.34 44.36 -54.62
C ASN A 153 33.40 43.15 -53.63
N ASN A 154 33.48 43.38 -52.31
CA ASN A 154 33.70 42.31 -51.32
C ASN A 154 32.67 42.32 -50.19
N VAL A 155 31.38 42.35 -50.53
CA VAL A 155 30.29 42.28 -49.53
C VAL A 155 30.27 40.88 -48.89
N LYS A 156 30.94 40.72 -47.74
CA LYS A 156 30.81 39.53 -46.90
C LYS A 156 29.43 39.54 -46.25
N HIS A 157 28.53 38.68 -46.70
CA HIS A 157 27.31 38.37 -45.97
C HIS A 157 27.69 37.89 -44.57
N LEU A 158 27.49 38.74 -43.57
CA LEU A 158 27.63 38.34 -42.18
C LEU A 158 26.36 37.57 -41.83
N ASN A 159 26.47 36.25 -41.63
CA ASN A 159 25.41 35.51 -40.95
C ASN A 159 25.18 36.17 -39.59
N ASN A 160 23.92 36.51 -39.28
CA ASN A 160 23.53 37.21 -38.06
C ASN A 160 24.13 36.50 -36.83
N PHE A 161 25.19 37.08 -36.26
CA PHE A 161 25.74 36.63 -34.99
C PHE A 161 24.80 37.09 -33.89
N PHE A 162 23.77 36.31 -33.58
CA PHE A 162 23.22 36.34 -32.23
C PHE A 162 24.40 36.13 -31.29
N VAL A 163 24.76 37.17 -30.54
CA VAL A 163 25.91 37.14 -29.64
C VAL A 163 25.73 35.93 -28.72
N LYS A 164 26.61 34.92 -28.85
CA LYS A 164 26.59 33.75 -27.97
C LYS A 164 26.67 34.27 -26.53
N LYS A 165 25.66 33.92 -25.71
CA LYS A 165 25.64 34.26 -24.29
C LYS A 165 26.95 33.78 -23.66
N VAL A 166 27.82 34.71 -23.29
CA VAL A 166 29.02 34.38 -22.54
C VAL A 166 28.54 34.02 -21.14
N GLU A 167 28.51 32.72 -20.83
CA GLU A 167 28.17 32.27 -19.49
C GLU A 167 29.21 32.82 -18.51
N PRO A 168 28.82 33.64 -17.51
CA PRO A 168 29.77 34.14 -16.53
C PRO A 168 30.31 32.93 -15.76
N LYS A 169 31.62 32.69 -15.88
CA LYS A 169 32.35 31.71 -15.08
C LYS A 169 32.41 32.18 -13.63
N ILE A 170 31.33 31.92 -12.89
CA ILE A 170 31.25 32.24 -11.47
C ILE A 170 32.28 31.35 -10.74
N SER A 171 33.33 31.97 -10.20
CA SER A 171 34.34 31.30 -9.37
C SER A 171 34.16 31.68 -7.90
N CYS A 172 34.47 30.76 -7.00
CA CYS A 172 34.41 30.98 -5.57
C CYS A 172 35.70 31.65 -5.08
N ASN A 173 35.62 32.85 -4.51
CA ASN A 173 36.81 33.53 -3.95
C ASN A 173 37.42 32.80 -2.74
N TYR A 174 36.71 31.85 -2.12
CA TYR A 174 37.22 31.08 -0.96
C TYR A 174 37.99 29.82 -1.36
N CYS A 175 37.49 29.04 -2.33
CA CYS A 175 38.11 27.77 -2.72
C CYS A 175 38.63 27.72 -4.16
N GLY A 176 38.48 28.80 -4.93
CA GLY A 176 38.92 28.92 -6.32
C GLY A 176 38.14 28.06 -7.32
N ARG A 177 37.16 27.27 -6.88
CA ARG A 177 36.37 26.39 -7.78
C ARG A 177 35.25 27.15 -8.46
N LEU A 178 34.97 26.76 -9.71
CA LEU A 178 33.86 27.29 -10.52
C LEU A 178 32.50 26.74 -10.05
N GLY A 179 31.43 27.47 -10.36
CA GLY A 179 30.04 27.04 -10.18
C GLY A 179 29.35 27.50 -8.89
N HIS A 180 30.03 28.23 -8.00
CA HIS A 180 29.43 28.77 -6.77
C HIS A 180 30.17 30.01 -6.25
N ILE A 181 29.51 30.78 -5.38
CA ILE A 181 30.07 31.98 -4.73
C ILE A 181 30.59 31.66 -3.33
N SER A 182 31.41 32.53 -2.74
CA SER A 182 32.02 32.31 -1.42
C SER A 182 31.04 32.07 -0.28
N THR A 183 29.80 32.57 -0.39
CA THR A 183 28.75 32.37 0.62
C THR A 183 28.18 30.95 0.60
N SER A 184 28.15 30.30 -0.56
CA SER A 184 27.67 28.92 -0.74
C SER A 184 28.81 27.89 -0.73
N CYS A 185 30.05 28.31 -0.40
CA CYS A 185 31.20 27.42 -0.37
C CYS A 185 31.12 26.40 0.78
N PHE A 186 31.18 25.12 0.45
CA PHE A 186 31.18 24.02 1.41
C PHE A 186 32.36 24.09 2.39
N HIS A 187 33.55 24.47 1.90
CA HIS A 187 34.73 24.66 2.74
C HIS A 187 34.52 25.76 3.78
N LYS A 188 33.78 26.82 3.47
CA LYS A 188 33.43 27.89 4.44
C LYS A 188 32.41 27.41 5.48
N LYS A 189 31.41 26.63 5.07
CA LYS A 189 30.36 26.10 5.95
C LYS A 189 30.87 25.12 7.02
N ASN A 190 31.97 24.40 6.75
CA ASN A 190 32.44 23.32 7.63
C ASN A 190 33.61 23.67 8.57
N ILE A 191 34.03 24.94 8.65
CA ILE A 191 35.12 25.38 9.57
C ILE A 191 34.70 25.38 11.05
N GLY A 192 33.41 25.13 11.34
CA GLY A 192 32.83 25.30 12.67
C GLY A 192 32.78 24.07 13.60
N LYS A 193 33.45 22.95 13.31
CA LYS A 193 33.36 21.73 14.17
C LYS A 193 34.63 21.33 14.93
N THR A 194 35.70 22.11 14.86
CA THR A 194 36.87 21.90 15.73
C THR A 194 36.69 22.66 17.05
N LYS A 195 36.53 21.94 18.16
CA LYS A 195 36.55 22.50 19.53
C LYS A 195 37.85 23.30 19.72
N LYS A 196 37.75 24.61 19.90
CA LYS A 196 38.88 25.46 20.27
C LYS A 196 38.95 25.52 21.80
N VAL A 197 40.05 25.05 22.38
CA VAL A 197 40.36 25.20 23.81
C VAL A 197 41.20 26.47 23.97
N TRP A 198 40.83 27.33 24.91
CA TRP A 198 41.58 28.54 25.21
C TRP A 198 42.81 28.21 26.04
N ILE A 199 43.99 28.70 25.62
CA ILE A 199 45.27 28.46 26.31
C ILE A 199 45.93 29.83 26.61
N PRO A 200 46.40 30.07 27.84
CA PRO A 200 47.17 31.27 28.20
C PRO A 200 48.48 31.37 27.40
N LYS A 201 48.83 32.58 26.96
CA LYS A 201 50.05 32.84 26.18
C LYS A 201 51.29 32.51 27.02
N GLY A 202 52.13 31.58 26.55
CA GLY A 202 53.40 31.19 27.17
C GLY A 202 53.62 29.69 27.33
N THR A 203 52.61 28.85 27.08
CA THR A 203 52.71 27.39 27.23
C THR A 203 52.96 26.72 25.88
N THR A 204 54.14 26.15 25.66
CA THR A 204 54.40 25.27 24.51
C THR A 204 53.98 23.83 24.85
N LEU A 205 52.98 23.29 24.15
CA LEU A 205 52.63 21.88 24.21
C LEU A 205 53.67 21.06 23.44
N THR A 206 54.55 20.37 24.13
CA THR A 206 55.41 19.33 23.54
C THR A 206 54.56 18.08 23.33
N ASN A 207 54.30 17.75 22.07
CA ASN A 207 53.64 16.55 21.55
C ASN A 207 52.08 16.53 21.53
N PRO A 208 51.43 17.07 20.49
CA PRO A 208 50.13 16.59 20.08
C PRO A 208 50.30 15.34 19.20
N GLN A 209 50.00 14.16 19.76
CA GLN A 209 49.89 12.92 18.98
C GLN A 209 48.89 13.15 17.84
N GLY A 210 49.37 13.11 16.59
CA GLY A 210 48.55 13.34 15.41
C GLY A 210 47.41 12.32 15.26
N PRO A 211 46.35 12.66 14.50
CA PRO A 211 45.19 11.78 14.33
C PRO A 211 45.62 10.47 13.63
N LYS A 212 45.22 9.33 14.18
CA LYS A 212 45.34 8.03 13.50
C LYS A 212 44.32 7.98 12.38
N PHE A 213 44.81 7.82 11.14
CA PHE A 213 43.97 7.54 9.98
C PHE A 213 43.56 6.07 9.97
N ILE A 214 42.27 5.81 9.79
CA ILE A 214 41.72 4.58 9.18
C ILE A 214 41.15 5.03 7.84
#